data_AF-X0B4N4-F1
#
_entry.id   AF-X0B4N4-F1
#
_cell.length_a   1.000
_cell.length_b   1.000
_cell.length_c   1.000
_cell.angle_alpha   90.00
_cell.angle_beta   90.00
_cell.angle_gamma   90.00
#
_symmetry.space_group_name_H-M   'P 1'
#
loop_
_entity.id
_entity.type
_entity.pdbx_description
1 polymer ?
#
loop_
_entity_poly.entity_id
_entity_poly.type
_entity_poly.pdbx_seq_one_letter_code
_entity_poly.pdbx_strand_id
1 'polypeptide(L)'
;MSPSSCFKPLINRLRQRIQIQSSPQNYPPPYTETSSSTQPGTQRHNLSCQVFREWQNTGERSTNYKYDAWVLPEKLLGELAYDAQIKCLEYVLKLQKIHPFEMNVRCILHNPHSGSQDTKLGAYLDIVAAKDMATIDRHWKNFQIPILDDSTQSKPHTEIDNKIDSIITQSQKSDSEFGKTKDELLPFLLAKVATSQEGWPLDEFLKRKDEIFHKDNLFHCSKSIAMTGQFKSQSISALQAIKGQTPQAVYALNFVPETVANTTYNTVRSFFHPADEALRQNWNIQSKNVRVDSHSMKLVSFGSSDKPQRGNQWQQWDDDKSGNEDTTDYTFMNATRFNSEGPGPNFAEQILLAAALQDLDRKNNDSGLYGDGTDLSREEWKNCPACRSSKDAHSGAGLSKY
;
A
#
# COMPACT_ATOMS: atom_id res chain seq x y z
N MET A 1 16.61 -70.65 -7.40
CA MET A 1 15.83 -69.68 -6.60
C MET A 1 15.62 -68.45 -7.46
N SER A 2 14.34 -68.08 -7.67
CA SER A 2 13.70 -66.77 -7.95
C SER A 2 14.49 -65.58 -8.57
N PRO A 3 13.80 -64.53 -9.06
CA PRO A 3 12.59 -64.50 -9.88
C PRO A 3 12.62 -63.36 -10.94
N SER A 4 11.62 -63.43 -11.81
CA SER A 4 11.17 -62.41 -12.76
C SER A 4 10.64 -61.11 -12.12
N SER A 5 10.45 -60.11 -13.00
CA SER A 5 9.48 -58.99 -12.92
C SER A 5 9.94 -57.70 -12.24
N CYS A 6 10.05 -56.62 -13.04
CA CYS A 6 9.42 -55.30 -12.81
C CYS A 6 10.00 -54.22 -13.72
N PHE A 7 9.94 -54.38 -15.05
CA PHE A 7 10.18 -53.28 -16.01
C PHE A 7 9.27 -53.42 -17.24
N LYS A 8 7.96 -53.56 -17.04
CA LYS A 8 6.94 -53.49 -18.12
C LYS A 8 5.56 -52.95 -17.66
N PRO A 9 5.46 -51.80 -16.97
CA PRO A 9 4.21 -51.06 -17.08
C PRO A 9 4.42 -49.53 -17.08
N LEU A 10 4.82 -48.94 -18.21
CA LEU A 10 4.63 -47.49 -18.42
C LEU A 10 4.20 -47.12 -19.84
N ILE A 11 4.58 -47.90 -20.86
CA ILE A 11 4.26 -47.58 -22.26
C ILE A 11 2.85 -48.06 -22.68
N ASN A 12 2.28 -49.08 -22.02
CA ASN A 12 0.91 -49.54 -22.32
C ASN A 12 -0.20 -48.70 -21.65
N ARG A 13 0.12 -47.85 -20.66
CA ARG A 13 -0.86 -46.92 -20.05
C ARG A 13 -1.07 -45.62 -20.85
N LEU A 14 -0.16 -45.30 -21.79
CA LEU A 14 -0.27 -44.11 -22.64
C LEU A 14 -1.02 -44.35 -23.97
N ARG A 15 -1.26 -45.61 -24.37
CA ARG A 15 -2.05 -45.92 -25.59
C ARG A 15 -3.53 -46.27 -25.34
N GLN A 16 -3.93 -46.57 -24.10
CA GLN A 16 -5.32 -46.87 -23.75
C GLN A 16 -6.15 -45.66 -23.26
N ARG A 17 -5.58 -44.45 -23.20
CA ARG A 17 -6.36 -43.21 -22.97
C ARG A 17 -6.72 -42.44 -24.23
N ILE A 18 -6.31 -42.92 -25.41
CA ILE A 18 -6.54 -42.23 -26.70
C ILE A 18 -7.65 -42.90 -27.55
N GLN A 19 -8.19 -44.05 -27.14
CA GLN A 19 -9.32 -44.66 -27.84
C GLN A 19 -10.33 -45.22 -26.83
N ILE A 20 -11.45 -44.50 -26.69
CA ILE A 20 -12.85 -44.97 -26.61
C ILE A 20 -13.66 -43.85 -25.94
N GLN A 21 -14.13 -42.92 -26.75
CA GLN A 21 -15.53 -42.49 -26.81
C GLN A 21 -15.67 -41.58 -28.03
N SER A 22 -15.77 -42.23 -29.19
CA SER A 22 -16.24 -41.66 -30.44
C SER A 22 -17.57 -42.32 -30.77
N SER A 23 -18.65 -41.57 -30.55
CA SER A 23 -20.01 -41.76 -31.10
C SER A 23 -20.73 -40.40 -31.10
N PRO A 24 -21.71 -40.21 -31.99
CA PRO A 24 -21.64 -39.43 -33.22
C PRO A 24 -21.82 -37.91 -33.03
N GLN A 25 -21.35 -37.18 -34.04
CA GLN A 25 -21.55 -35.74 -34.24
C GLN A 25 -23.04 -35.36 -34.15
N ASN A 26 -23.42 -34.67 -33.07
CA ASN A 26 -24.52 -33.71 -33.10
C ASN A 26 -23.88 -32.34 -33.33
N TYR A 27 -23.91 -31.90 -34.59
CA TYR A 27 -23.60 -30.52 -34.94
C TYR A 27 -24.56 -29.60 -34.18
N PRO A 28 -24.09 -28.60 -33.42
CA PRO A 28 -24.96 -27.50 -33.05
C PRO A 28 -25.46 -26.83 -34.34
N PRO A 29 -26.72 -26.34 -34.38
CA PRO A 29 -27.27 -25.71 -35.57
C PRO A 29 -26.39 -24.53 -36.00
N PRO A 30 -26.35 -24.21 -37.30
CA PRO A 30 -25.46 -23.18 -37.82
C PRO A 30 -25.79 -21.86 -37.14
N TYR A 31 -24.77 -21.27 -36.53
CA TYR A 31 -24.81 -19.92 -36.00
C TYR A 31 -25.32 -18.98 -37.10
N THR A 32 -26.57 -18.55 -36.99
CA THR A 32 -27.04 -17.30 -37.58
C THR A 32 -26.32 -16.16 -36.88
N GLU A 33 -25.27 -15.72 -37.55
CA GLU A 33 -24.85 -14.34 -37.78
C GLU A 33 -25.09 -13.29 -36.67
N THR A 34 -23.94 -12.68 -36.33
CA THR A 34 -23.74 -11.25 -36.13
C THR A 34 -24.25 -10.62 -34.83
N SER A 35 -23.31 -10.47 -33.89
CA SER A 35 -23.10 -9.20 -33.18
C SER A 35 -21.69 -9.16 -32.56
N SER A 36 -20.65 -9.45 -33.35
CA SER A 36 -19.28 -9.06 -33.00
C SER A 36 -19.10 -7.57 -33.27
N SER A 37 -19.61 -6.73 -32.35
CA SER A 37 -19.20 -5.33 -32.27
C SER A 37 -17.71 -5.29 -31.88
N THR A 38 -16.86 -5.37 -32.89
CA THR A 38 -15.42 -5.06 -32.82
C THR A 38 -15.23 -3.56 -33.07
N GLN A 39 -16.02 -2.73 -32.39
CA GLN A 39 -15.67 -1.32 -32.25
C GLN A 39 -14.69 -1.19 -31.09
N PRO A 40 -13.56 -0.48 -31.26
CA PRO A 40 -12.57 -0.25 -30.18
C PRO A 40 -13.19 0.28 -28.88
N GLY A 41 -14.34 0.95 -28.95
CA GLY A 41 -15.10 1.42 -27.78
C GLY A 41 -15.83 0.35 -26.98
N THR A 42 -16.32 -0.74 -27.59
CA THR A 42 -17.09 -1.78 -26.85
C THR A 42 -16.20 -2.69 -26.01
N GLN A 43 -14.95 -2.96 -26.44
CA GLN A 43 -14.01 -3.75 -25.65
C GLN A 43 -13.52 -3.00 -24.39
N ARG A 44 -13.21 -1.69 -24.51
CA ARG A 44 -12.82 -0.85 -23.37
C ARG A 44 -13.95 -0.70 -22.35
N HIS A 45 -15.16 -0.46 -22.84
CA HIS A 45 -16.36 -0.41 -22.01
C HIS A 45 -16.56 -1.69 -21.20
N ASN A 46 -16.33 -2.87 -21.80
CA ASN A 46 -16.49 -4.16 -21.13
C ASN A 46 -15.51 -4.34 -19.95
N LEU A 47 -14.25 -3.92 -20.12
CA LEU A 47 -13.23 -4.01 -19.07
C LEU A 47 -13.55 -3.08 -17.90
N SER A 48 -13.91 -1.82 -18.17
CA SER A 48 -14.35 -0.90 -17.13
C SER A 48 -15.57 -1.44 -16.38
N CYS A 49 -16.57 -1.97 -17.09
CA CYS A 49 -17.74 -2.60 -16.47
C CYS A 49 -17.37 -3.80 -15.57
N GLN A 50 -16.37 -4.59 -15.97
CA GLN A 50 -15.86 -5.70 -15.16
C GLN A 50 -15.20 -5.20 -13.88
N VAL A 51 -14.37 -4.16 -13.94
CA VAL A 51 -13.71 -3.56 -12.78
C VAL A 51 -14.73 -3.04 -11.77
N PHE A 52 -15.68 -2.22 -12.22
CA PHE A 52 -16.73 -1.67 -11.36
C PHE A 52 -17.61 -2.77 -10.75
N ARG A 53 -17.89 -3.84 -11.50
CA ARG A 53 -18.66 -5.00 -11.01
C ARG A 53 -17.89 -5.78 -9.95
N GLU A 54 -16.62 -6.07 -10.19
CA GLU A 54 -15.79 -6.81 -9.24
C GLU A 54 -15.67 -6.03 -7.94
N TRP A 55 -15.35 -4.74 -8.02
CA TRP A 55 -15.29 -3.89 -6.83
C TRP A 55 -16.66 -3.74 -6.15
N GLN A 56 -17.76 -3.71 -6.89
CA GLN A 56 -19.09 -3.72 -6.28
C GLN A 56 -19.29 -4.96 -5.39
N ASN A 57 -18.75 -6.11 -5.77
CA ASN A 57 -18.89 -7.36 -5.03
C ASN A 57 -17.92 -7.45 -3.84
N THR A 58 -16.67 -7.01 -4.00
CA THR A 58 -15.61 -7.22 -3.00
C THR A 58 -15.35 -6.00 -2.11
N GLY A 59 -15.69 -4.79 -2.57
CA GLY A 59 -15.33 -3.53 -1.93
C GLY A 59 -15.99 -3.26 -0.58
N GLU A 60 -17.06 -3.97 -0.20
CA GLU A 60 -17.62 -3.89 1.17
C GLU A 60 -16.56 -4.22 2.23
N ARG A 61 -15.61 -5.12 1.92
CA ARG A 61 -14.52 -5.45 2.85
C ARG A 61 -13.64 -4.25 3.17
N SER A 62 -13.45 -3.33 2.22
CA SER A 62 -12.61 -2.15 2.38
C SER A 62 -13.13 -1.18 3.45
N THR A 63 -14.43 -1.17 3.73
CA THR A 63 -15.02 -0.25 4.71
C THR A 63 -14.69 -0.63 6.16
N ASN A 64 -14.07 -1.79 6.38
CA ASN A 64 -13.60 -2.23 7.69
C ASN A 64 -12.27 -1.61 8.10
N TYR A 65 -11.60 -0.94 7.17
CA TYR A 65 -10.26 -0.39 7.33
C TYR A 65 -10.26 1.11 7.19
N LYS A 66 -9.37 1.74 7.95
CA LYS A 66 -8.89 3.09 7.67
C LYS A 66 -7.60 2.97 6.87
N TYR A 67 -7.56 3.60 5.70
CA TYR A 67 -6.40 3.58 4.83
C TYR A 67 -5.53 4.82 5.02
N ASP A 68 -4.22 4.60 5.17
CA ASP A 68 -3.21 5.65 5.13
C ASP A 68 -2.27 5.39 3.96
N ALA A 69 -2.38 6.19 2.90
CA ALA A 69 -1.55 6.11 1.71
C ALA A 69 -0.32 7.02 1.85
N TRP A 70 0.87 6.41 1.86
CA TRP A 70 2.15 7.12 1.95
C TRP A 70 2.77 7.30 0.58
N VAL A 71 2.75 8.54 0.11
CA VAL A 71 3.16 8.93 -1.24
C VAL A 71 4.54 9.58 -1.24
N LEU A 72 5.26 9.39 -2.35
CA LEU A 72 6.58 9.96 -2.57
C LEU A 72 6.56 10.93 -3.76
N PRO A 73 7.31 12.05 -3.67
CA PRO A 73 7.43 13.00 -4.77
C PRO A 73 8.29 12.40 -5.90
N GLU A 74 8.13 12.98 -7.09
CA GLU A 74 8.83 12.57 -8.32
C GLU A 74 10.35 12.43 -8.12
N LYS A 75 11.00 13.35 -7.41
CA LYS A 75 12.45 13.30 -7.13
C LYS A 75 12.92 12.00 -6.46
N LEU A 76 12.03 11.26 -5.79
CA LEU A 76 12.35 10.00 -5.12
C LEU A 76 11.96 8.76 -5.93
N LEU A 77 10.92 8.85 -6.77
CA LEU A 77 10.40 7.73 -7.56
C LEU A 77 10.93 7.71 -9.00
N GLY A 78 11.15 8.87 -9.60
CA GLY A 78 11.23 9.09 -11.04
C GLY A 78 9.84 9.34 -11.65
N GLU A 79 9.81 10.06 -12.77
CA GLU A 79 8.60 10.51 -13.48
C GLU A 79 7.58 9.38 -13.71
N LEU A 80 7.98 8.29 -14.39
CA LEU A 80 7.08 7.19 -14.71
C LEU A 80 6.41 6.57 -13.49
N ALA A 81 7.17 6.36 -12.42
CA ALA A 81 6.67 5.74 -11.19
C ALA A 81 5.80 6.71 -10.38
N TYR A 82 6.12 8.00 -10.42
CA TYR A 82 5.30 9.05 -9.85
C TYR A 82 3.95 9.17 -10.56
N ASP A 83 3.92 9.19 -11.88
CA ASP A 83 2.68 9.20 -12.67
C ASP A 83 1.81 7.99 -12.35
N ALA A 84 2.41 6.81 -12.23
CA ALA A 84 1.71 5.58 -11.89
C ALA A 84 1.13 5.62 -10.47
N GLN A 85 1.85 6.19 -9.50
CA GLN A 85 1.33 6.45 -8.15
C GLN A 85 0.10 7.37 -8.20
N ILE A 86 0.16 8.48 -8.93
CA ILE A 86 -0.99 9.41 -9.04
C ILE A 86 -2.17 8.72 -9.72
N LYS A 87 -1.94 8.00 -10.82
CA LYS A 87 -2.98 7.24 -11.53
C LYS A 87 -3.61 6.16 -10.65
N CYS A 88 -2.83 5.51 -9.79
CA CYS A 88 -3.33 4.57 -8.78
C CYS A 88 -4.28 5.26 -7.79
N LEU A 89 -3.91 6.43 -7.25
CA LEU A 89 -4.74 7.16 -6.31
C LEU A 89 -6.03 7.71 -6.95
N GLU A 90 -5.94 8.21 -8.18
CA GLU A 90 -7.13 8.62 -8.96
C GLU A 90 -8.09 7.46 -9.17
N TYR A 91 -7.55 6.28 -9.45
CA TYR A 91 -8.33 5.05 -9.57
C TYR A 91 -9.01 4.69 -8.25
N VAL A 92 -8.28 4.71 -7.13
CA VAL A 92 -8.83 4.45 -5.80
C VAL A 92 -9.94 5.44 -5.45
N LEU A 93 -9.82 6.72 -5.84
CA LEU A 93 -10.88 7.72 -5.64
C LEU A 93 -12.16 7.36 -6.41
N LYS A 94 -12.04 6.85 -7.64
CA LYS A 94 -13.21 6.37 -8.41
C LYS A 94 -13.88 5.19 -7.69
N LEU A 95 -13.10 4.29 -7.11
CA LEU A 95 -13.63 3.15 -6.35
C LEU A 95 -14.29 3.54 -5.02
N GLN A 96 -13.72 4.51 -4.31
CA GLN A 96 -14.27 5.08 -3.09
C GLN A 96 -15.68 5.66 -3.30
N LYS A 97 -15.99 6.12 -4.52
CA LYS A 97 -17.36 6.57 -4.89
C LYS A 97 -18.34 5.41 -5.03
N ILE A 98 -17.89 4.19 -5.30
CA ILE A 98 -18.74 2.99 -5.40
C ILE A 98 -19.04 2.47 -4.01
N HIS A 99 -17.98 2.26 -3.22
CA HIS A 99 -17.98 1.80 -1.83
C HIS A 99 -17.19 2.79 -0.98
N PRO A 100 -17.86 3.62 -0.17
CA PRO A 100 -17.17 4.61 0.65
C PRO A 100 -16.33 3.95 1.76
N PHE A 101 -15.02 4.19 1.74
CA PHE A 101 -14.07 3.87 2.81
C PHE A 101 -13.23 5.10 3.15
N GLU A 102 -12.60 5.14 4.32
CA GLU A 102 -11.73 6.27 4.71
C GLU A 102 -10.32 6.08 4.16
N MET A 103 -9.81 7.04 3.39
CA MET A 103 -8.41 7.08 2.97
C MET A 103 -7.82 8.47 3.16
N ASN A 104 -6.74 8.54 3.94
CA ASN A 104 -5.89 9.71 4.06
C ASN A 104 -4.58 9.49 3.29
N VAL A 105 -4.09 10.54 2.66
CA VAL A 105 -2.82 10.56 1.93
C VAL A 105 -1.82 11.37 2.72
N ARG A 106 -0.59 10.89 2.81
CA ARG A 106 0.51 11.49 3.57
C ARG A 106 1.78 11.49 2.76
N CYS A 107 2.58 12.55 2.87
CA CYS A 107 3.91 12.60 2.30
C CYS A 107 4.95 12.83 3.40
N ILE A 108 5.90 11.90 3.54
CA ILE A 108 6.97 12.00 4.55
C ILE A 108 7.84 13.26 4.38
N LEU A 109 7.88 13.81 3.17
CA LEU A 109 8.68 14.99 2.85
C LEU A 109 7.88 16.29 2.92
N HIS A 110 6.58 16.28 3.18
CA HIS A 110 5.84 17.52 3.23
C HIS A 110 6.31 18.39 4.39
N ASN A 111 6.73 19.62 4.05
CA ASN A 111 7.12 20.64 5.00
C ASN A 111 5.89 21.53 5.27
N PRO A 112 5.19 21.34 6.40
CA PRO A 112 4.00 22.13 6.70
C PRO A 112 4.39 23.59 6.91
N HIS A 113 3.53 24.51 6.47
CA HIS A 113 3.75 25.93 6.71
C HIS A 113 3.76 26.22 8.22
N SER A 114 4.71 27.05 8.66
CA SER A 114 5.07 27.33 10.06
C SER A 114 4.00 28.08 10.88
N GLY A 115 2.73 28.08 10.47
CA GLY A 115 1.61 28.68 11.17
C GLY A 115 0.97 27.79 12.24
N SER A 116 1.53 26.61 12.50
CA SER A 116 1.04 25.67 13.50
C SER A 116 1.19 26.23 14.92
N GLN A 117 0.10 26.26 15.68
CA GLN A 117 0.13 26.55 17.12
C GLN A 117 0.62 25.36 17.98
N ASP A 118 0.91 24.21 17.35
CA ASP A 118 1.52 23.07 18.05
C ASP A 118 3.01 23.34 18.30
N THR A 119 3.31 23.69 19.55
CA THR A 119 4.67 23.97 20.02
C THR A 119 5.62 22.77 19.84
N LYS A 120 5.10 21.53 19.82
CA LYS A 120 5.91 20.34 19.56
C LYS A 120 6.33 20.22 18.10
N LEU A 121 5.38 20.42 17.20
CA LEU A 121 5.65 20.44 15.77
C LEU A 121 6.66 21.53 15.42
N GLY A 122 6.49 22.73 16.00
CA GLY A 122 7.43 23.84 15.86
C GLY A 122 8.87 23.45 16.24
N ALA A 123 9.04 22.79 17.39
CA ALA A 123 10.37 22.35 17.83
C ALA A 123 11.02 21.34 16.87
N TYR A 124 10.27 20.37 16.34
CA TYR A 124 10.83 19.43 15.36
C TYR A 124 11.22 20.15 14.06
N LEU A 125 10.39 21.09 13.58
CA LEU A 125 10.67 21.88 12.37
C LEU A 125 11.91 22.77 12.56
N ASP A 126 12.04 23.41 13.71
CA ASP A 126 13.22 24.20 14.06
C ASP A 126 14.50 23.37 14.04
N ILE A 127 14.46 22.15 14.60
CA ILE A 127 15.60 21.23 14.57
C ILE A 127 15.89 20.76 13.14
N VAL A 128 14.86 20.54 12.30
CA VAL A 128 15.04 20.24 10.86
C VAL A 128 15.67 21.42 10.12
N ALA A 129 15.36 22.66 10.48
CA ALA A 129 15.92 23.87 9.87
C ALA A 129 17.29 24.30 10.43
N ALA A 130 17.71 23.76 11.58
CA ALA A 130 18.97 24.09 12.24
C ALA A 130 20.20 23.89 11.34
N LYS A 131 21.20 24.78 11.47
CA LYS A 131 22.43 24.84 10.66
C LYS A 131 23.72 24.55 11.44
N ASP A 132 23.61 24.34 12.76
CA ASP A 132 24.72 24.06 13.67
C ASP A 132 24.22 23.26 14.88
N MET A 133 25.14 22.68 15.65
CA MET A 133 24.79 21.86 16.82
C MET A 133 24.21 22.70 17.97
N ALA A 134 24.68 23.94 18.14
CA ALA A 134 24.18 24.85 19.17
C ALA A 134 22.69 25.17 19.00
N THR A 135 22.24 25.32 17.76
CA THR A 135 20.84 25.55 17.40
C THR A 135 20.00 24.31 17.68
N ILE A 136 20.48 23.11 17.30
CA ILE A 136 19.81 21.84 17.63
C ILE A 136 19.62 21.71 19.15
N ASP A 137 20.70 21.89 19.90
CA ASP A 137 20.71 21.76 21.37
C ASP A 137 19.78 22.80 22.02
N ARG A 138 19.80 24.05 21.57
CA ARG A 138 18.92 25.11 22.08
C ARG A 138 17.45 24.79 21.85
N HIS A 139 17.06 24.40 20.63
CA HIS A 139 15.65 24.09 20.34
C HIS A 139 15.18 22.83 21.08
N TRP A 140 16.04 21.80 21.20
CA TRP A 140 15.72 20.59 21.94
C TRP A 140 15.58 20.84 23.45
N LYS A 141 16.49 21.60 24.06
CA LYS A 141 16.39 21.99 25.48
C LYS A 141 15.13 22.80 25.77
N ASN A 142 14.80 23.77 24.92
CA ASN A 142 13.59 24.57 25.08
C ASN A 142 12.31 23.72 24.99
N PHE A 143 12.32 22.66 24.17
CA PHE A 143 11.23 21.69 24.10
C PHE A 143 11.13 20.81 25.37
N GLN A 144 12.25 20.53 26.03
CA GLN A 144 12.30 19.73 27.26
C GLN A 144 11.86 20.48 28.53
N ILE A 145 11.83 21.82 28.51
CA ILE A 145 11.37 22.60 29.66
C ILE A 145 9.88 22.31 29.88
N PRO A 146 9.47 21.76 31.04
CA PRO A 146 8.07 21.57 31.35
C PRO A 146 7.38 22.94 31.31
N ILE A 147 6.32 23.06 30.52
CA ILE A 147 5.41 24.20 30.65
C ILE A 147 4.86 24.09 32.07
N LEU A 148 5.23 25.04 32.93
CA LEU A 148 4.76 25.20 34.31
C LEU A 148 3.25 25.42 34.27
N ASP A 149 2.50 24.33 34.18
CA ASP A 149 1.09 24.29 34.52
C ASP A 149 0.95 23.31 35.69
N ASP A 150 0.53 23.83 36.83
CA ASP A 150 0.65 23.27 38.18
C ASP A 150 -0.14 21.97 38.43
N SER A 151 -0.64 21.35 37.38
CA SER A 151 -1.36 20.08 37.47
C SER A 151 -1.27 19.31 36.16
N THR A 152 -0.17 18.61 35.90
CA THR A 152 -0.20 17.32 35.16
C THR A 152 1.18 16.69 35.08
N GLN A 153 1.22 15.38 35.31
CA GLN A 153 2.35 14.48 35.09
C GLN A 153 3.14 14.86 33.82
N SER A 154 4.47 14.90 33.89
CA SER A 154 5.33 15.06 32.72
C SER A 154 4.86 14.08 31.64
N LYS A 155 4.34 14.59 30.52
CA LYS A 155 3.85 13.72 29.44
C LYS A 155 4.97 12.76 29.06
N PRO A 156 4.70 11.45 28.94
CA PRO A 156 5.75 10.49 28.65
C PRO A 156 6.39 10.81 27.30
N HIS A 157 7.72 10.97 27.29
CA HIS A 157 8.49 10.99 26.05
C HIS A 157 8.18 9.70 25.27
N THR A 158 7.88 9.83 23.98
CA THR A 158 7.75 8.64 23.14
C THR A 158 9.11 7.99 22.94
N GLU A 159 9.14 6.73 22.52
CA GLU A 159 10.40 6.04 22.20
C GLU A 159 11.24 6.78 21.16
N ILE A 160 10.59 7.45 20.20
CA ILE A 160 11.29 8.29 19.21
C ILE A 160 11.86 9.55 19.83
N ASP A 161 11.16 10.17 20.78
CA ASP A 161 11.70 11.35 21.48
C ASP A 161 12.94 10.96 22.29
N ASN A 162 12.93 9.76 22.91
CA ASN A 162 14.11 9.22 23.59
C ASN A 162 15.27 8.94 22.64
N LYS A 163 14.99 8.51 21.39
CA LYS A 163 16.04 8.34 20.37
C LYS A 163 16.60 9.67 19.88
N ILE A 164 15.75 10.67 19.65
CA ILE A 164 16.20 12.03 19.32
C ILE A 164 17.09 12.56 20.45
N ASP A 165 16.66 12.42 21.71
CA ASP A 165 17.42 12.83 22.88
C ASP A 165 18.80 12.14 22.97
N SER A 166 18.82 10.81 22.77
CA SER A 166 20.04 10.02 22.77
C SER A 166 21.03 10.49 21.69
N ILE A 167 20.55 10.75 20.47
CA ILE A 167 21.40 11.20 19.36
C ILE A 167 21.97 12.59 19.67
N ILE A 168 21.14 13.53 20.14
CA ILE A 168 21.57 14.89 20.48
C ILE A 168 22.61 14.85 21.61
N THR A 169 22.34 14.11 22.69
CA THR A 169 23.22 14.00 23.85
C THR A 169 24.57 13.36 23.51
N GLN A 170 24.58 12.32 22.66
CA GLN A 170 25.81 11.66 22.23
C GLN A 170 26.65 12.52 21.28
N SER A 171 26.02 13.47 20.58
CA SER A 171 26.66 14.33 19.57
C SER A 171 27.25 15.63 20.13
N GLN A 172 27.17 15.89 21.43
CA GLN A 172 27.47 17.19 22.08
C GLN A 172 28.93 17.70 21.97
N LYS A 173 29.79 17.16 21.10
CA LYS A 173 31.24 17.40 21.17
C LYS A 173 31.88 18.24 20.06
N SER A 174 31.24 18.50 18.92
CA SER A 174 31.82 19.39 17.89
C SER A 174 30.86 19.70 16.73
N ASP A 175 30.87 20.94 16.22
CA ASP A 175 30.21 21.30 14.94
C ASP A 175 30.80 20.54 13.74
N SER A 176 32.00 19.98 13.85
CA SER A 176 32.59 19.11 12.81
C SER A 176 31.77 17.84 12.55
N GLU A 177 30.92 17.42 13.50
CA GLU A 177 30.05 16.25 13.36
C GLU A 177 28.61 16.62 12.99
N PHE A 178 28.30 17.92 12.87
CA PHE A 178 26.94 18.43 12.65
C PHE A 178 26.22 17.71 11.50
N GLY A 179 26.88 17.57 10.34
CA GLY A 179 26.28 16.90 9.18
C GLY A 179 25.87 15.45 9.45
N LYS A 180 26.72 14.70 10.17
CA LYS A 180 26.45 13.30 10.53
C LYS A 180 25.31 13.20 11.54
N THR A 181 25.34 14.02 12.59
CA THR A 181 24.26 14.09 13.57
C THR A 181 22.94 14.48 12.91
N LYS A 182 22.97 15.44 11.98
CA LYS A 182 21.79 15.86 11.23
C LYS A 182 21.20 14.71 10.42
N ASP A 183 22.03 13.99 9.67
CA ASP A 183 21.60 12.83 8.87
C ASP A 183 21.02 11.71 9.75
N GLU A 184 21.55 11.52 10.96
CA GLU A 184 21.04 10.55 11.92
C GLU A 184 19.68 10.97 12.53
N LEU A 185 19.51 12.27 12.82
CA LEU A 185 18.27 12.83 13.37
C LEU A 185 17.13 12.91 12.38
N LEU A 186 17.42 13.29 11.13
CA LEU A 186 16.41 13.64 10.14
C LEU A 186 15.32 12.58 9.96
N PRO A 187 15.60 11.27 9.86
CA PRO A 187 14.55 10.26 9.75
C PRO A 187 13.55 10.28 10.92
N PHE A 188 14.02 10.52 12.15
CA PHE A 188 13.15 10.57 13.33
C PHE A 188 12.32 11.85 13.36
N LEU A 189 12.93 12.99 12.97
CA LEU A 189 12.24 14.27 12.88
C LEU A 189 11.18 14.27 11.79
N LEU A 190 11.50 13.75 10.60
CA LEU A 190 10.54 13.59 9.50
C LEU A 190 9.37 12.70 9.92
N ALA A 191 9.65 11.59 10.61
CA ALA A 191 8.60 10.71 11.09
C ALA A 191 7.65 11.43 12.04
N LYS A 192 8.19 12.21 12.98
CA LYS A 192 7.42 13.02 13.93
C LYS A 192 6.58 14.07 13.24
N VAL A 193 7.22 14.88 12.39
CA VAL A 193 6.55 15.92 11.61
C VAL A 193 5.40 15.33 10.79
N ALA A 194 5.60 14.20 10.12
CA ALA A 194 4.56 13.55 9.32
C ALA A 194 3.42 12.95 10.15
N THR A 195 3.70 12.40 11.34
CA THR A 195 2.65 11.87 12.24
C THR A 195 1.89 12.94 13.00
N SER A 196 2.49 14.12 13.21
CA SER A 196 1.84 15.26 13.85
C SER A 196 0.85 15.98 12.93
N GLN A 197 0.91 15.73 11.62
CA GLN A 197 0.02 16.32 10.65
C GLN A 197 -1.21 15.43 10.45
N GLU A 198 -2.39 16.05 10.32
CA GLU A 198 -3.54 15.36 9.74
C GLU A 198 -3.23 15.09 8.27
N GLY A 199 -3.39 13.84 7.83
CA GLY A 199 -3.25 13.50 6.41
C GLY A 199 -4.38 14.14 5.60
N TRP A 200 -4.21 14.24 4.29
CA TRP A 200 -5.25 14.80 3.43
C TRP A 200 -6.24 13.72 3.02
N PRO A 201 -7.57 13.96 3.09
CA PRO A 201 -8.53 13.12 2.40
C PRO A 201 -8.12 12.92 0.93
N LEU A 202 -8.30 11.71 0.39
CA LEU A 202 -7.84 11.34 -0.96
C LEU A 202 -8.26 12.33 -2.06
N ASP A 203 -9.51 12.81 -2.02
CA ASP A 203 -10.02 13.75 -3.01
C ASP A 203 -9.42 15.15 -2.86
N GLU A 204 -9.12 15.59 -1.64
CA GLU A 204 -8.42 16.85 -1.37
C GLU A 204 -6.96 16.76 -1.84
N PHE A 205 -6.27 15.67 -1.49
CA PHE A 205 -4.91 15.43 -1.94
C PHE A 205 -4.80 15.52 -3.46
N LEU A 206 -5.66 14.83 -4.20
CA LEU A 206 -5.61 14.82 -5.66
C LEU A 206 -5.86 16.20 -6.28
N LYS A 207 -6.65 17.07 -5.63
CA LYS A 207 -6.83 18.48 -6.05
C LYS A 207 -5.60 19.33 -5.77
N ARG A 208 -4.85 19.04 -4.70
CA ARG A 208 -3.72 19.84 -4.22
C ARG A 208 -2.35 19.22 -4.50
N LYS A 209 -2.27 18.07 -5.18
CA LYS A 209 -1.03 17.29 -5.39
C LYS A 209 0.13 18.14 -5.92
N ASP A 210 -0.15 19.07 -6.83
CA ASP A 210 0.89 19.92 -7.45
C ASP A 210 1.42 20.98 -6.48
N GLU A 211 0.56 21.49 -5.59
CA GLU A 211 0.96 22.35 -4.46
C GLU A 211 1.76 21.53 -3.44
N ILE A 212 1.24 20.37 -3.01
CA ILE A 212 1.83 19.51 -1.98
C ILE A 212 3.22 19.04 -2.38
N PHE A 213 3.40 18.65 -3.65
CA PHE A 213 4.68 18.22 -4.21
C PHE A 213 5.53 19.34 -4.80
N HIS A 214 5.09 20.59 -4.70
CA HIS A 214 5.92 21.72 -5.09
C HIS A 214 7.22 21.70 -4.28
N LYS A 215 8.36 21.91 -4.95
CA LYS A 215 9.70 21.80 -4.34
C LYS A 215 9.87 22.64 -3.06
N ASP A 216 9.21 23.79 -2.98
CA ASP A 216 9.31 24.72 -1.85
C ASP A 216 8.54 24.20 -0.61
N ASN A 217 7.62 23.27 -0.83
CA ASN A 217 6.80 22.62 0.21
C ASN A 217 7.36 21.26 0.64
N LEU A 218 8.56 20.90 0.19
CA LEU A 218 9.19 19.62 0.48
C LEU A 218 10.51 19.79 1.24
N PHE A 219 10.73 18.96 2.25
CA PHE A 219 12.04 18.83 2.85
C PHE A 219 13.09 18.36 1.83
N HIS A 220 14.28 18.95 1.91
CA HIS A 220 15.41 18.60 1.08
C HIS A 220 16.26 17.52 1.76
N CYS A 221 15.93 16.25 1.54
CA CYS A 221 16.70 15.13 2.06
C CYS A 221 16.90 14.03 1.01
N SER A 222 17.84 13.12 1.29
CA SER A 222 18.12 11.97 0.43
C SER A 222 16.96 10.96 0.46
N LYS A 223 16.91 10.11 -0.58
CA LYS A 223 15.98 8.98 -0.66
C LYS A 223 16.11 8.06 0.57
N SER A 224 17.33 7.79 1.03
CA SER A 224 17.56 6.92 2.20
C SER A 224 16.92 7.47 3.47
N ILE A 225 17.07 8.78 3.71
CA ILE A 225 16.49 9.46 4.87
C ILE A 225 14.97 9.45 4.80
N ALA A 226 14.40 9.75 3.62
CA ALA A 226 12.96 9.76 3.39
C ALA A 226 12.34 8.38 3.66
N MET A 227 12.91 7.32 3.08
CA MET A 227 12.45 5.94 3.28
C MET A 227 12.54 5.53 4.74
N THR A 228 13.67 5.82 5.40
CA THR A 228 13.84 5.51 6.81
C THR A 228 12.81 6.25 7.68
N GLY A 229 12.52 7.51 7.38
CA GLY A 229 11.49 8.29 8.07
C GLY A 229 10.08 7.72 7.88
N GLN A 230 9.70 7.35 6.66
CA GLN A 230 8.37 6.80 6.36
C GLN A 230 8.11 5.49 7.13
N PHE A 231 9.09 4.59 7.16
CA PHE A 231 8.96 3.32 7.88
C PHE A 231 9.09 3.45 9.40
N LYS A 232 9.74 4.51 9.89
CA LYS A 232 9.63 4.90 11.30
C LYS A 232 8.21 5.34 11.63
N SER A 233 7.56 6.15 10.79
CA SER A 233 6.14 6.50 10.96
C SER A 233 5.24 5.26 10.96
N GLN A 234 5.51 4.27 10.09
CA GLN A 234 4.75 3.01 10.09
C GLN A 234 4.93 2.22 11.38
N SER A 235 6.15 2.16 11.91
CA SER A 235 6.42 1.51 13.20
C SER A 235 5.65 2.17 14.34
N ILE A 236 5.57 3.51 14.39
CA ILE A 236 4.74 4.23 15.37
C ILE A 236 3.27 3.84 15.20
N SER A 237 2.75 3.91 13.97
CA SER A 237 1.35 3.61 13.64
C SER A 237 0.97 2.20 14.10
N ALA A 238 1.81 1.20 13.76
CA ALA A 238 1.63 -0.18 14.18
C ALA A 238 1.62 -0.33 15.71
N LEU A 239 2.57 0.29 16.42
CA LEU A 239 2.63 0.24 17.89
C LEU A 239 1.42 0.92 18.56
N GLN A 240 0.90 2.00 17.98
CA GLN A 240 -0.32 2.67 18.44
C GLN A 240 -1.56 1.77 18.23
N ALA A 241 -1.66 1.13 17.07
CA ALA A 241 -2.73 0.20 16.76
C ALA A 241 -2.77 -0.99 17.73
N ILE A 242 -1.61 -1.58 18.05
CA ILE A 242 -1.49 -2.67 19.04
C ILE A 242 -2.00 -2.24 20.41
N LYS A 243 -1.71 -1.00 20.82
CA LYS A 243 -2.12 -0.46 22.12
C LYS A 243 -3.60 -0.08 22.16
N GLY A 244 -4.38 -0.39 21.12
CA GLY A 244 -5.80 -0.05 21.03
C GLY A 244 -6.04 1.46 20.96
N GLN A 245 -5.04 2.23 20.55
CA GLN A 245 -5.18 3.69 20.42
C GLN A 245 -5.88 4.10 19.13
N THR A 246 -6.13 3.14 18.22
CA THR A 246 -6.91 3.36 16.99
C THR A 246 -8.28 2.67 17.09
N PRO A 247 -9.38 3.35 16.72
CA PRO A 247 -10.73 2.77 16.80
C PRO A 247 -11.02 1.75 15.68
N GLN A 248 -10.25 1.77 14.60
CA GLN A 248 -10.36 0.87 13.44
C GLN A 248 -8.98 0.31 13.07
N ALA A 249 -8.98 -0.81 12.35
CA ALA A 249 -7.77 -1.40 11.77
C ALA A 249 -7.17 -0.44 10.73
N VAL A 250 -5.86 -0.24 10.79
CA VAL A 250 -5.13 0.65 9.87
C VAL A 250 -4.50 -0.16 8.74
N TYR A 251 -4.79 0.22 7.50
CA TYR A 251 -4.15 -0.34 6.31
C TYR A 251 -3.20 0.71 5.70
N ALA A 252 -1.90 0.48 5.86
CA ALA A 252 -0.87 1.39 5.38
C ALA A 252 -0.43 1.04 3.95
N LEU A 253 -0.92 1.80 2.96
CA LEU A 253 -0.51 1.67 1.56
C LEU A 253 0.75 2.52 1.33
N ASN A 254 1.90 1.88 1.22
CA ASN A 254 3.19 2.54 1.07
C ASN A 254 3.68 2.44 -0.37
N PHE A 255 3.70 3.58 -1.07
CA PHE A 255 4.44 3.68 -2.31
C PHE A 255 5.93 3.74 -2.00
N VAL A 256 6.70 2.84 -2.63
CA VAL A 256 8.14 2.71 -2.42
C VAL A 256 8.89 2.75 -3.76
N PRO A 257 10.13 3.25 -3.78
CA PRO A 257 10.98 3.14 -4.95
C PRO A 257 11.22 1.66 -5.31
N GLU A 258 11.29 1.37 -6.60
CA GLU A 258 11.58 0.02 -7.12
C GLU A 258 12.82 -0.61 -6.46
N THR A 259 13.87 0.18 -6.24
CA THR A 259 15.07 -0.26 -5.52
C THR A 259 15.60 0.83 -4.59
N VAL A 260 16.23 0.39 -3.50
CA VAL A 260 17.01 1.23 -2.58
C VAL A 260 18.35 0.57 -2.31
N ALA A 261 19.31 1.32 -1.76
CA ALA A 261 20.57 0.73 -1.31
C ALA A 261 20.30 -0.35 -0.23
N ASN A 262 21.06 -1.45 -0.26
CA ASN A 262 20.93 -2.52 0.75
C ASN A 262 21.03 -1.99 2.19
N THR A 263 21.88 -0.98 2.42
CA THR A 263 22.00 -0.32 3.72
C THR A 263 20.68 0.32 4.15
N THR A 264 20.03 1.09 3.26
CA THR A 264 18.71 1.68 3.49
C THR A 264 17.65 0.60 3.75
N TYR A 265 17.61 -0.45 2.93
CA TYR A 265 16.66 -1.56 3.11
C TYR A 265 16.82 -2.24 4.47
N ASN A 266 18.05 -2.60 4.83
CA ASN A 266 18.35 -3.23 6.13
C ASN A 266 17.96 -2.32 7.29
N THR A 267 18.29 -1.02 7.21
CA THR A 267 17.91 -0.03 8.22
C THR A 267 16.38 0.06 8.36
N VAL A 268 15.65 0.13 7.26
CA VAL A 268 14.18 0.15 7.23
C VAL A 268 13.60 -1.09 7.91
N ARG A 269 14.06 -2.29 7.53
CA ARG A 269 13.59 -3.54 8.14
C ARG A 269 13.91 -3.64 9.62
N SER A 270 15.15 -3.31 10.02
CA SER A 270 15.54 -3.35 11.43
C SER A 270 14.72 -2.41 12.30
N PHE A 271 14.29 -1.25 11.79
CA PHE A 271 13.44 -0.35 12.55
C PHE A 271 11.99 -0.82 12.67
N PHE A 272 11.44 -1.46 11.63
CA PHE A 272 10.07 -1.94 11.68
C PHE A 272 9.94 -3.26 12.46
N HIS A 273 11.02 -4.05 12.54
CA HIS A 273 11.02 -5.38 13.16
C HIS A 273 10.40 -5.45 14.57
N PRO A 274 10.67 -4.54 15.53
CA PRO A 274 10.02 -4.61 16.85
C PRO A 274 8.50 -4.43 16.78
N ALA A 275 8.00 -3.56 15.89
CA ALA A 275 6.56 -3.39 15.70
C ALA A 275 5.94 -4.64 15.05
N ASP A 276 6.67 -5.25 14.11
CA ASP A 276 6.27 -6.49 13.47
C ASP A 276 6.15 -7.67 14.45
N GLU A 277 7.15 -7.84 15.32
CA GLU A 277 7.10 -8.85 16.39
C GLU A 277 5.93 -8.62 17.35
N ALA A 278 5.67 -7.35 17.69
CA ALA A 278 4.57 -7.01 18.57
C ALA A 278 3.19 -7.27 17.93
N LEU A 279 3.02 -7.01 16.62
CA LEU A 279 1.81 -7.36 15.87
C LEU A 279 1.55 -8.87 15.90
N ARG A 280 2.59 -9.69 15.66
CA ARG A 280 2.54 -11.16 15.72
C ARG A 280 2.19 -11.70 17.11
N GLN A 281 2.78 -11.11 18.16
CA GLN A 281 2.47 -11.52 19.54
C GLN A 281 1.01 -11.21 19.89
N ASN A 282 0.49 -10.05 19.48
CA ASN A 282 -0.89 -9.67 19.70
C ASN A 282 -1.87 -10.63 18.98
N TRP A 283 -1.52 -11.08 17.78
CA TRP A 283 -2.29 -12.09 17.04
C TRP A 283 -2.48 -13.39 17.83
N ASN A 284 -1.39 -13.93 18.37
CA ASN A 284 -1.41 -15.18 19.14
C ASN A 284 -2.32 -15.10 20.38
N ILE A 285 -2.47 -13.90 20.97
CA ILE A 285 -3.29 -13.66 22.17
C ILE A 285 -4.78 -13.50 21.80
N GLN A 286 -5.10 -12.85 20.68
CA GLN A 286 -6.46 -12.44 20.32
C GLN A 286 -7.25 -13.46 19.47
N SER A 287 -6.63 -14.57 19.06
CA SER A 287 -7.21 -15.70 18.32
C SER A 287 -8.46 -16.37 18.96
N LYS A 288 -9.01 -15.82 20.04
CA LYS A 288 -10.15 -16.33 20.79
C LYS A 288 -11.41 -15.47 20.79
N ASN A 289 -11.53 -14.33 20.07
CA ASN A 289 -12.81 -13.68 19.65
C ASN A 289 -12.69 -12.18 19.21
N VAL A 290 -11.53 -11.62 18.89
CA VAL A 290 -11.39 -10.18 18.51
C VAL A 290 -10.56 -10.02 17.23
N ARG A 291 -10.89 -9.02 16.40
CA ARG A 291 -10.20 -8.71 15.12
C ARG A 291 -8.68 -8.64 15.31
N VAL A 292 -7.98 -9.33 14.42
CA VAL A 292 -6.58 -9.69 14.59
C VAL A 292 -5.63 -8.84 13.71
N ASP A 293 -6.19 -8.00 12.84
CA ASP A 293 -5.56 -7.18 11.81
C ASP A 293 -5.47 -5.69 12.20
N SER A 294 -5.09 -5.39 13.45
CA SER A 294 -5.03 -4.01 13.97
C SER A 294 -4.20 -3.04 13.09
N HIS A 295 -3.16 -3.55 12.42
CA HIS A 295 -2.37 -2.82 11.43
C HIS A 295 -1.82 -3.77 10.37
N SER A 296 -1.97 -3.41 9.09
CA SER A 296 -1.39 -4.13 7.94
C SER A 296 -0.66 -3.16 7.01
N MET A 297 0.37 -3.63 6.32
CA MET A 297 1.19 -2.80 5.44
C MET A 297 1.24 -3.38 4.02
N LYS A 298 0.84 -2.59 3.03
CA LYS A 298 1.03 -2.91 1.61
C LYS A 298 2.17 -2.07 1.04
N LEU A 299 3.15 -2.73 0.45
CA LEU A 299 4.23 -2.09 -0.28
C LEU A 299 3.90 -2.14 -1.77
N VAL A 300 3.93 -1.01 -2.45
CA VAL A 300 3.70 -0.93 -3.90
C VAL A 300 4.86 -0.21 -4.54
N SER A 301 5.51 -0.86 -5.51
CA SER A 301 6.51 -0.20 -6.34
C SER A 301 6.11 -0.20 -7.81
N PHE A 302 6.39 0.91 -8.47
CA PHE A 302 6.24 1.04 -9.92
C PHE A 302 7.63 1.08 -10.54
N GLY A 303 7.97 0.04 -11.30
CA GLY A 303 9.29 -0.11 -11.91
C GLY A 303 9.25 -0.10 -13.43
N SER A 304 10.43 -0.04 -14.04
CA SER A 304 10.59 -0.20 -15.49
C SER A 304 10.71 -1.70 -15.82
N SER A 305 9.91 -2.21 -16.76
CA SER A 305 9.92 -3.63 -17.20
C SER A 305 11.28 -4.21 -17.60
N ASP A 306 12.26 -3.36 -17.89
CA ASP A 306 13.46 -3.77 -18.61
C ASP A 306 14.41 -4.64 -17.76
N LYS A 307 14.17 -4.80 -16.45
CA LYS A 307 15.04 -5.59 -15.55
C LYS A 307 14.24 -6.34 -14.46
N PRO A 308 13.93 -7.63 -14.65
CA PRO A 308 13.13 -8.45 -13.72
C PRO A 308 13.79 -8.78 -12.36
N GLN A 309 14.87 -8.08 -11.96
CA GLN A 309 15.57 -8.26 -10.67
C GLN A 309 15.39 -7.07 -9.71
N ARG A 310 14.61 -6.07 -10.12
CA ARG A 310 14.39 -4.85 -9.35
C ARG A 310 13.11 -5.01 -8.51
N GLY A 311 13.15 -4.61 -7.23
CA GLY A 311 12.10 -4.91 -6.26
C GLY A 311 12.31 -6.19 -5.43
N ASN A 312 13.34 -6.99 -5.74
CA ASN A 312 13.63 -8.25 -5.03
C ASN A 312 13.78 -8.08 -3.50
N GLN A 313 14.25 -6.93 -3.03
CA GLN A 313 14.38 -6.66 -1.60
C GLN A 313 13.00 -6.54 -0.93
N TRP A 314 12.05 -5.86 -1.58
CA TRP A 314 10.69 -5.72 -1.05
C TRP A 314 9.95 -7.05 -1.12
N GLN A 315 10.10 -7.79 -2.22
CA GLN A 315 9.59 -9.16 -2.35
C GLN A 315 10.22 -10.08 -1.29
N GLN A 316 11.50 -9.94 -1.00
CA GLN A 316 12.13 -10.73 0.06
C GLN A 316 11.52 -10.43 1.45
N TRP A 317 11.11 -9.18 1.72
CA TRP A 317 10.44 -8.87 2.98
C TRP A 317 9.06 -9.56 3.07
N ASP A 318 8.32 -9.56 1.97
CA ASP A 318 7.07 -10.31 1.82
C ASP A 318 7.29 -11.83 1.98
N ASP A 319 8.21 -12.41 1.19
CA ASP A 319 8.53 -13.84 1.15
C ASP A 319 9.12 -14.41 2.45
N ASP A 320 9.89 -13.60 3.21
CA ASP A 320 10.47 -14.01 4.50
C ASP A 320 9.38 -14.41 5.52
N LYS A 321 8.10 -14.14 5.21
CA LYS A 321 6.94 -14.48 6.03
C LYS A 321 6.11 -15.63 5.43
N SER A 322 6.66 -16.84 5.45
CA SER A 322 5.84 -18.04 5.24
C SER A 322 4.99 -18.34 6.50
N GLY A 323 3.70 -17.99 6.51
CA GLY A 323 2.80 -18.23 7.63
C GLY A 323 1.34 -17.85 7.39
N ASN A 324 0.51 -17.87 8.44
CA ASN A 324 -0.90 -17.45 8.39
C ASN A 324 -1.07 -15.92 8.54
N GLU A 325 -0.04 -15.10 8.33
CA GLU A 325 -0.08 -13.66 8.64
C GLU A 325 0.67 -12.85 7.57
N ASP A 326 -0.06 -12.19 6.66
CA ASP A 326 0.49 -11.30 5.64
C ASP A 326 0.52 -9.85 6.14
N THR A 327 1.11 -9.60 7.32
CA THR A 327 1.20 -8.24 7.93
C THR A 327 1.89 -7.23 7.00
N THR A 328 2.72 -7.73 6.10
CA THR A 328 3.42 -6.95 5.09
C THR A 328 3.33 -7.74 3.80
N ASP A 329 2.80 -7.11 2.77
CA ASP A 329 2.61 -7.69 1.44
C ASP A 329 3.23 -6.72 0.41
N TYR A 330 3.78 -7.24 -0.67
CA TYR A 330 4.40 -6.45 -1.72
C TYR A 330 3.81 -6.71 -3.10
N THR A 331 3.56 -5.64 -3.85
CA THR A 331 3.24 -5.73 -5.28
C THR A 331 4.17 -4.87 -6.11
N PHE A 332 4.84 -5.53 -7.04
CA PHE A 332 5.53 -4.87 -8.14
C PHE A 332 4.57 -4.61 -9.30
N MET A 333 4.60 -3.39 -9.83
CA MET A 333 3.84 -2.98 -11.00
C MET A 333 4.79 -2.41 -12.06
N ASN A 334 4.56 -2.75 -13.33
CA ASN A 334 5.21 -2.10 -14.46
C ASN A 334 4.60 -0.71 -14.68
N ALA A 335 5.38 0.33 -14.40
CA ALA A 335 4.96 1.73 -14.50
C ALA A 335 4.50 2.09 -15.92
N THR A 336 5.28 1.72 -16.94
CA THR A 336 4.95 2.00 -18.35
C THR A 336 3.62 1.38 -18.73
N ARG A 337 3.45 0.10 -18.40
CA ARG A 337 2.24 -0.65 -18.73
C ARG A 337 1.02 -0.14 -17.95
N PHE A 338 1.19 0.17 -16.67
CA PHE A 338 0.13 0.73 -15.83
C PHE A 338 -0.31 2.12 -16.31
N ASN A 339 0.65 2.97 -16.70
CA ASN A 339 0.37 4.29 -17.24
C ASN A 339 -0.31 4.23 -18.61
N SER A 340 0.06 3.27 -19.46
CA SER A 340 -0.54 3.13 -20.80
C SER A 340 -1.88 2.38 -20.78
N GLU A 341 -1.96 1.25 -20.09
CA GLU A 341 -3.14 0.37 -20.11
C GLU A 341 -4.14 0.74 -19.02
N GLY A 342 -3.67 1.20 -17.86
CA GLY A 342 -4.49 1.47 -16.68
C GLY A 342 -4.59 0.28 -15.70
N PRO A 343 -5.31 0.47 -14.59
CA PRO A 343 -5.60 -0.57 -13.60
C PRO A 343 -6.64 -1.57 -14.12
N GLY A 344 -6.33 -2.85 -13.99
CA GLY A 344 -7.21 -3.95 -14.37
C GLY A 344 -8.24 -4.34 -13.29
N PRO A 345 -9.10 -5.33 -13.56
CA PRO A 345 -10.20 -5.73 -12.68
C PRO A 345 -9.80 -6.22 -11.29
N ASN A 346 -8.63 -6.83 -11.16
CA ASN A 346 -8.17 -7.39 -9.88
C ASN A 346 -7.26 -6.43 -9.10
N PHE A 347 -6.91 -5.28 -9.70
CA PHE A 347 -5.96 -4.33 -9.12
C PHE A 347 -6.42 -3.84 -7.73
N ALA A 348 -7.70 -3.51 -7.60
CA ALA A 348 -8.24 -2.95 -6.35
C ALA A 348 -8.10 -3.91 -5.17
N GLU A 349 -8.44 -5.18 -5.39
CA GLU A 349 -8.36 -6.22 -4.37
C GLU A 349 -6.90 -6.45 -3.96
N GLN A 350 -5.97 -6.50 -4.93
CA GLN A 350 -4.55 -6.69 -4.65
C GLN A 350 -3.89 -5.49 -3.94
N ILE A 351 -4.32 -4.26 -4.22
CA ILE A 351 -3.70 -3.06 -3.63
C ILE A 351 -4.35 -2.64 -2.31
N LEU A 352 -5.67 -2.82 -2.15
CA LEU A 352 -6.40 -2.32 -0.99
C LEU A 352 -6.74 -3.41 0.03
N LEU A 353 -6.61 -4.70 -0.30
CA LEU A 353 -7.07 -5.78 0.58
C LEU A 353 -6.04 -6.88 0.81
N ALA A 354 -5.07 -7.10 -0.08
CA ALA A 354 -4.20 -8.28 -0.02
C ALA A 354 -3.40 -8.39 1.31
N ALA A 355 -2.75 -7.32 1.77
CA ALA A 355 -2.09 -7.33 3.09
C ALA A 355 -3.01 -7.59 4.30
N ALA A 356 -4.34 -7.50 4.15
CA ALA A 356 -5.28 -7.74 5.25
C ALA A 356 -6.04 -9.07 5.11
N LEU A 357 -5.93 -9.76 3.97
CA LEU A 357 -6.67 -10.98 3.66
C LEU A 357 -5.71 -12.04 3.09
N GLN A 358 -5.52 -13.09 3.89
CA GLN A 358 -4.69 -14.24 3.54
C GLN A 358 -5.06 -14.80 2.15
N ASP A 359 -4.05 -15.23 1.40
CA ASP A 359 -4.14 -15.92 0.10
C ASP A 359 -4.62 -15.08 -1.11
N LEU A 360 -4.87 -13.77 -0.95
CA LEU A 360 -5.18 -12.89 -2.08
C LEU A 360 -3.94 -12.55 -2.94
N ASP A 361 -2.77 -12.52 -2.32
CA ASP A 361 -1.43 -12.29 -2.87
C ASP A 361 -0.83 -13.55 -3.51
N ARG A 362 -1.06 -14.73 -2.93
CA ARG A 362 -0.48 -16.02 -3.36
C ARG A 362 -0.96 -16.48 -4.73
N LYS A 363 -2.06 -15.92 -5.23
CA LYS A 363 -2.48 -16.08 -6.62
C LYS A 363 -1.71 -15.07 -7.47
N ASN A 364 -0.43 -15.37 -7.67
CA ASN A 364 0.54 -14.56 -8.41
C ASN A 364 0.24 -14.59 -9.92
N ASN A 365 -0.90 -14.03 -10.27
CA ASN A 365 -1.42 -13.95 -11.62
C ASN A 365 -1.44 -12.47 -11.99
N ASP A 366 -0.41 -12.05 -12.72
CA ASP A 366 -0.32 -10.77 -13.44
C ASP A 366 -1.56 -10.51 -14.33
N SER A 367 -2.36 -11.56 -14.59
CA SER A 367 -3.67 -11.49 -15.24
C SER A 367 -4.66 -10.66 -14.41
N GLY A 368 -4.95 -9.46 -14.89
CA GLY A 368 -5.98 -8.57 -14.34
C GLY A 368 -5.46 -7.43 -13.49
N LEU A 369 -4.13 -7.27 -13.34
CA LEU A 369 -3.52 -6.08 -12.72
C LEU A 369 -3.49 -4.86 -13.64
N TYR A 370 -3.37 -5.10 -14.95
CA TYR A 370 -3.38 -4.07 -15.99
C TYR A 370 -4.64 -4.18 -16.85
N GLY A 371 -5.12 -3.04 -17.33
CA GLY A 371 -6.24 -2.98 -18.25
C GLY A 371 -6.99 -1.65 -18.18
N ASP A 372 -7.94 -1.48 -19.09
CA ASP A 372 -8.68 -0.24 -19.26
C ASP A 372 -9.92 -0.18 -18.35
N GLY A 373 -9.68 0.02 -17.05
CA GLY A 373 -10.66 -0.26 -16.02
C GLY A 373 -11.54 0.89 -15.57
N THR A 374 -11.32 2.14 -16.00
CA THR A 374 -12.09 3.28 -15.46
C THR A 374 -12.45 4.40 -16.43
N ASP A 375 -12.58 4.09 -17.70
CA ASP A 375 -13.09 5.03 -18.70
C ASP A 375 -14.57 5.38 -18.45
N LEU A 376 -15.28 4.61 -17.61
CA LEU A 376 -16.66 4.87 -17.21
C LEU A 376 -16.74 5.62 -15.88
N SER A 377 -17.59 6.65 -15.83
CA SER A 377 -18.14 7.17 -14.58
C SER A 377 -19.07 6.16 -13.92
N ARG A 378 -19.35 6.36 -12.63
CA ARG A 378 -20.29 5.50 -11.88
C ARG A 378 -21.68 5.52 -12.52
N GLU A 379 -22.10 6.67 -13.01
CA GLU A 379 -23.37 6.88 -13.69
C GLU A 379 -23.41 6.14 -15.02
N GLU A 380 -22.35 6.21 -15.83
CA GLU A 380 -22.23 5.47 -17.09
C GLU A 380 -22.23 3.96 -16.86
N TRP A 381 -21.53 3.48 -15.83
CA TRP A 381 -21.54 2.07 -15.45
C TRP A 381 -22.93 1.60 -14.99
N LYS A 382 -23.61 2.33 -14.10
CA LYS A 382 -24.99 2.01 -13.65
C LYS A 382 -25.99 2.00 -14.81
N ASN A 383 -25.73 2.82 -15.84
CA ASN A 383 -26.58 2.94 -17.00
C ASN A 383 -26.16 2.01 -18.15
N CYS A 384 -25.06 1.28 -18.01
CA CYS A 384 -24.59 0.34 -19.01
C CYS A 384 -25.56 -0.84 -19.14
N PRO A 385 -26.11 -1.11 -20.34
CA PRO A 385 -26.99 -2.25 -20.60
C PRO A 385 -26.35 -3.60 -20.24
N ALA A 386 -25.06 -3.80 -20.50
CA ALA A 386 -24.32 -5.03 -20.17
C ALA A 386 -24.08 -5.21 -18.66
N CYS A 387 -24.16 -4.14 -17.88
CA CYS A 387 -24.07 -4.15 -16.42
C CYS A 387 -25.43 -4.19 -15.73
N ARG A 388 -26.52 -3.80 -16.40
CA ARG A 388 -27.91 -3.95 -15.93
C ARG A 388 -28.44 -5.38 -16.11
N SER A 389 -28.11 -6.03 -17.23
CA SER A 389 -28.64 -7.36 -17.60
C SER A 389 -28.18 -8.51 -16.70
N SER A 390 -27.20 -8.31 -15.79
CA SER A 390 -26.82 -9.35 -14.82
C SER A 390 -27.76 -9.43 -13.59
N LYS A 391 -28.63 -8.44 -13.37
CA LYS A 391 -29.69 -8.52 -12.34
C LYS A 391 -30.96 -9.21 -12.85
N ASP A 392 -31.23 -9.13 -14.15
CA ASP A 392 -32.46 -9.69 -14.73
C ASP A 392 -32.36 -11.19 -15.06
N ALA A 393 -31.16 -11.78 -14.98
CA ALA A 393 -30.97 -13.23 -15.15
C ALA A 393 -31.25 -14.06 -13.86
N HIS A 394 -31.50 -13.42 -12.72
CA HIS A 394 -31.81 -14.10 -11.45
C HIS A 394 -33.18 -13.77 -10.87
N SER A 395 -33.97 -12.90 -11.52
CA SER A 395 -35.38 -12.65 -11.20
C SER A 395 -36.37 -13.44 -12.07
N GLY A 396 -35.87 -14.36 -12.91
CA GLY A 396 -36.66 -15.20 -13.81
C GLY A 396 -37.11 -16.57 -13.27
N ALA A 397 -36.88 -16.88 -11.98
CA ALA A 397 -37.52 -18.04 -11.34
C ALA A 397 -38.92 -17.64 -10.84
N GLY A 398 -39.81 -17.39 -11.81
CA GLY A 398 -41.22 -17.17 -11.55
C GLY A 398 -41.84 -18.37 -10.85
N LEU A 399 -42.56 -18.07 -9.77
CA LEU A 399 -43.63 -18.87 -9.19
C LEU A 399 -44.37 -19.69 -10.25
N SER A 400 -44.13 -21.00 -10.29
CA SER A 400 -45.06 -21.95 -10.90
C SER A 400 -46.02 -22.41 -9.82
N LYS A 401 -47.24 -21.86 -9.85
CA LYS A 401 -48.43 -22.47 -9.27
C LYS A 401 -48.58 -23.88 -9.85
N TYR A 402 -48.59 -24.91 -9.00
CA TYR A 402 -49.63 -25.92 -8.83
C TYR A 402 -49.18 -26.94 -7.79
#